data_AF-A0A4P9Y0Y1-F1
#
_entry.id   AF-A0A4P9Y0Y1-F1
#
_cell.length_a   1.000
_cell.length_b   1.000
_cell.length_c   1.000
_cell.angle_alpha   90.00
_cell.angle_beta   90.00
_cell.angle_gamma   90.00
#
_symmetry.space_group_name_H-M   'P 1'
#
loop_
_entity.id
_entity.type
_entity.pdbx_description
1 polymer ?
#
loop_
_entity_poly.entity_id
_entity_poly.type
_entity_poly.pdbx_seq_one_letter_code
_entity_poly.pdbx_strand_id
1 'polypeptide(L)' 'MSPQAYHVSAPAKVILFGEHAVVYGKTAIAASAGLYTYLSIIPSATSDIQLFLPDIGISSSWPLAHLRALVPAETPRPHD' A
#
# COMPACT_ATOMS: atom_id res chain seq x y z
N MET A 1 4.51 20.10 -15.23
CA MET A 1 4.84 18.66 -15.19
C MET A 1 3.67 17.91 -15.80
N SER A 2 3.90 17.04 -16.78
CA SER A 2 2.85 16.18 -17.32
C SER A 2 2.38 15.19 -16.24
N PRO A 3 1.07 14.90 -16.14
CA PRO A 3 0.58 13.88 -15.23
C PRO A 3 1.26 12.53 -15.54
N GLN A 4 2.01 12.00 -14.58
CA GLN A 4 2.72 10.72 -14.71
C GLN A 4 1.91 9.60 -14.06
N ALA A 5 1.72 8.51 -14.80
CA ALA A 5 1.20 7.26 -14.23
C ALA A 5 2.34 6.48 -13.56
N TYR A 6 2.02 5.82 -12.45
CA TYR A 6 2.94 4.94 -11.73
C TYR A 6 2.42 3.51 -11.77
N HIS A 7 3.30 2.58 -12.08
CA HIS A 7 3.03 1.15 -11.99
C HIS A 7 4.02 0.56 -10.98
N VAL A 8 3.48 -0.05 -9.94
CA VAL A 8 4.28 -0.62 -8.85
C VAL A 8 3.82 -2.03 -8.55
N SER A 9 4.73 -2.83 -8.00
CA SER A 9 4.41 -4.17 -7.53
C SER A 9 5.17 -4.48 -6.24
N ALA A 10 4.62 -5.37 -5.43
CA ALA A 10 5.26 -5.87 -4.22
C ALA A 10 5.07 -7.39 -4.12
N PRO A 11 6.11 -8.16 -3.75
CA PRO A 11 6.00 -9.60 -3.59
C PRO A 11 5.29 -9.96 -2.28
N ALA A 12 4.64 -11.11 -2.25
CA ALA A 12 4.20 -11.77 -1.04
C ALA A 12 5.40 -12.29 -0.24
N LYS A 13 5.15 -12.78 0.98
CA LYS A 13 6.17 -13.38 1.84
C LYS A 13 5.79 -14.80 2.23
N VAL A 14 6.80 -15.65 2.39
CA VAL A 14 6.70 -16.99 2.98
C VAL A 14 7.65 -17.08 4.17
N ILE A 15 7.28 -17.81 5.22
CA ILE A 15 8.21 -18.15 6.31
C ILE A 15 8.88 -19.47 5.93
N LEU A 16 10.21 -19.50 5.89
CA LEU A 16 10.98 -20.70 5.59
C LEU A 16 11.25 -21.52 6.85
N PHE A 17 11.51 -20.83 7.97
CA PHE A 17 11.82 -21.45 9.26
C PHE A 17 11.31 -20.61 10.41
N GLY A 18 10.90 -21.27 11.50
CA GLY A 18 10.57 -20.61 12.77
C GLY A 18 9.12 -20.15 12.91
N GLU A 19 8.18 -20.70 12.14
CA GLU A 19 6.74 -20.34 12.18
C GLU A 19 6.16 -20.36 13.60
N HIS A 20 6.45 -21.40 14.37
CA HIS A 20 6.00 -21.54 15.76
C HIS A 20 7.00 -20.94 16.75
N ALA A 21 8.29 -20.87 16.40
CA ALA A 21 9.35 -20.41 17.30
C ALA A 21 9.32 -18.88 17.49
N VAL A 22 8.94 -18.13 16.47
CA VAL A 22 8.87 -16.66 16.52
C VAL A 22 7.85 -16.15 17.53
N VAL A 23 6.80 -16.93 17.78
CA VAL A 23 5.78 -16.65 18.80
C VAL A 23 6.39 -16.54 20.20
N TYR A 24 7.53 -17.19 20.44
CA TYR A 24 8.27 -17.18 21.70
C TYR A 24 9.54 -16.31 21.64
N GLY A 25 9.58 -15.33 20.74
CA GLY A 25 10.69 -14.37 20.61
C GLY A 25 11.97 -14.95 20.02
N LYS A 26 11.89 -16.09 19.32
CA LYS A 26 13.03 -16.66 18.59
C LYS A 26 13.08 -16.15 17.15
N THR A 27 14.26 -16.14 16.55
CA THR A 27 14.43 -15.70 15.16
C THR A 27 13.70 -16.63 14.19
N ALA A 28 13.07 -16.04 13.17
CA ALA A 28 12.51 -16.74 12.02
C ALA A 28 13.15 -16.20 10.73
N ILE A 29 13.14 -17.04 9.69
CA ILE A 29 13.60 -16.65 8.35
C ILE A 29 12.38 -16.58 7.45
N ALA A 30 12.16 -15.42 6.82
CA ALA A 30 11.16 -15.22 5.80
C ALA A 30 11.82 -14.82 4.48
N ALA A 31 11.17 -15.15 3.37
CA ALA A 31 11.62 -14.81 2.03
C ALA A 31 10.45 -14.23 1.22
N SER A 32 10.79 -13.47 0.17
CA SER A 32 9.80 -13.10 -0.83
C SER A 32 9.34 -14.33 -1.60
N ALA A 33 8.05 -14.41 -1.88
CA ALA A 33 7.49 -15.37 -2.81
C ALA A 33 7.29 -14.68 -4.16
N GLY A 34 7.44 -15.42 -5.27
CA GLY A 34 7.21 -14.92 -6.62
C GLY A 34 5.74 -14.60 -6.95
N LEU A 35 4.91 -14.36 -5.95
CA LEU A 35 3.51 -13.97 -6.04
C LEU A 35 3.43 -12.48 -5.78
N TYR A 36 2.99 -11.68 -6.75
CA TYR A 36 3.03 -10.23 -6.66
C TYR A 36 1.64 -9.61 -6.58
N THR A 37 1.51 -8.57 -5.76
CA THR A 37 0.40 -7.61 -5.84
C THR A 37 0.83 -6.43 -6.70
N TYR A 38 -0.07 -5.98 -7.57
CA TYR A 38 0.18 -4.88 -8.50
C TYR A 38 -0.73 -3.70 -8.19
N LEU A 39 -0.21 -2.49 -8.38
CA LEU A 39 -0.98 -1.26 -8.28
C LEU A 39 -0.64 -0.33 -9.44
N SER A 40 -1.68 0.19 -10.10
CA SER A 40 -1.55 1.24 -11.10
C SER A 40 -2.18 2.52 -10.56
N ILE A 41 -1.38 3.58 -10.51
CA ILE A 41 -1.79 4.91 -10.06
C ILE A 41 -1.79 5.81 -11.28
N ILE A 42 -2.96 6.30 -11.65
CA ILE A 42 -3.15 7.13 -12.84
C ILE A 42 -3.70 8.47 -12.37
N PRO A 43 -3.13 9.61 -12.83
CA PRO A 43 -3.66 10.92 -12.52
C PRO A 43 -5.10 11.04 -13.02
N SER A 44 -6.01 11.47 -12.14
CA SER A 44 -7.38 11.75 -12.51
C SER A 44 -7.50 13.14 -13.13
N ALA A 45 -8.37 13.28 -14.12
CA ALA A 45 -8.79 14.59 -14.64
C ALA A 45 -9.83 15.27 -13.72
N THR A 46 -10.38 14.54 -12.75
CA THR A 46 -11.34 15.04 -11.75
C THR A 46 -10.68 15.19 -10.38
N SER A 47 -11.32 15.92 -9.48
CA SER A 47 -10.88 16.11 -8.09
C SER A 47 -11.26 14.95 -7.17
N ASP A 48 -11.49 13.76 -7.73
CA ASP A 48 -11.88 12.56 -6.98
C ASP A 48 -10.75 11.53 -6.98
N ILE A 49 -10.65 10.79 -5.89
CA ILE A 49 -9.79 9.61 -5.77
C ILE A 49 -10.67 8.37 -5.95
N GLN A 50 -10.33 7.55 -6.93
CA GLN A 50 -11.00 6.28 -7.22
C GLN A 50 -10.09 5.12 -6.81
N LEU A 51 -10.65 4.16 -6.08
CA LEU A 51 -9.99 2.93 -5.67
C LEU A 51 -10.73 1.75 -6.29
N PHE A 52 -10.00 0.90 -7.00
CA PHE A 52 -10.52 -0.32 -7.59
C PHE A 52 -9.68 -1.52 -7.13
N LEU A 53 -10.32 -2.46 -6.43
CA LEU A 53 -9.74 -3.70 -5.91
C LEU A 53 -10.51 -4.89 -6.51
N PRO A 54 -10.16 -5.32 -7.73
CA PRO A 54 -10.94 -6.28 -8.51
C PRO A 54 -11.07 -7.64 -7.82
N ASP A 55 -10.01 -8.12 -7.19
CA ASP A 55 -9.94 -9.47 -6.60
C ASP A 55 -10.93 -9.67 -5.44
N ILE A 56 -11.37 -8.56 -4.82
CA ILE A 56 -12.35 -8.55 -3.74
C ILE A 56 -13.63 -7.78 -4.10
N GLY A 57 -13.79 -7.36 -5.36
CA GLY A 57 -14.99 -6.70 -5.85
C GLY A 57 -15.28 -5.32 -5.26
N ILE A 58 -14.26 -4.58 -4.77
CA ILE A 58 -14.44 -3.24 -4.19
C ILE A 58 -14.15 -2.17 -5.24
N SER A 59 -15.11 -1.25 -5.41
CA SER A 59 -14.93 -0.02 -6.17
C SER A 59 -15.50 1.13 -5.35
N SER A 60 -14.65 2.11 -5.05
CA SER A 60 -15.00 3.25 -4.21
C SER A 60 -14.46 4.53 -4.82
N SER A 61 -15.17 5.63 -4.62
CA SER A 61 -14.79 6.95 -5.11
C SER A 61 -15.07 7.98 -4.03
N TRP A 62 -14.10 8.85 -3.77
CA TRP A 62 -14.22 9.92 -2.78
C TRP A 62 -13.72 11.25 -3.34
N PRO A 63 -14.39 12.36 -3.02
CA PRO A 63 -13.83 13.69 -3.28
C PRO A 63 -12.51 13.87 -2.52
N LEU A 64 -11.50 14.41 -3.19
CA LEU A 64 -10.18 14.68 -2.59
C LEU A 64 -10.28 15.55 -1.32
N ALA A 65 -11.25 16.47 -1.29
CA ALA A 65 -11.50 17.33 -0.14
C ALA A 65 -11.82 16.54 1.14
N HIS A 66 -12.58 15.44 1.05
CA HIS A 66 -12.91 14.61 2.21
C HIS A 66 -11.69 13.86 2.74
N LEU A 67 -10.86 13.32 1.84
CA LEU A 67 -9.66 12.57 2.23
C LEU A 67 -8.60 13.47 2.84
N ARG A 68 -8.45 14.71 2.36
CA ARG A 68 -7.53 15.70 2.95
C ARG A 68 -7.83 15.99 4.42
N ALA A 69 -9.09 16.00 4.82
CA ALA A 69 -9.48 16.22 6.22
C ALA A 69 -9.06 15.07 7.16
N LEU A 70 -8.76 13.88 6.61
CA LEU A 70 -8.33 12.70 7.37
C LEU A 70 -6.82 12.62 7.52
N VAL A 71 -6.05 13.39 6.74
CA VAL A 71 -4.59 13.42 6.85
C VAL A 71 -4.24 14.21 8.12
N PRO A 72 -3.61 13.61 9.14
CA PRO A 72 -3.14 14.35 10.30
C PRO A 72 -2.22 15.47 9.86
N ALA A 73 -2.25 16.62 10.54
CA ALA A 73 -1.24 17.64 10.35
C ALA A 73 0.14 16.99 10.52
N GLU A 74 1.04 17.28 9.58
CA GLU A 74 2.41 16.76 9.57
C GLU A 74 3.00 16.84 10.98
N THR A 75 3.34 15.70 11.57
CA THR A 75 4.14 15.72 12.79
C THR A 75 5.53 16.22 12.37
N PRO A 76 6.09 17.27 13.00
CA PRO A 76 7.42 17.74 12.65
C PRO A 76 8.36 16.55 12.72
N ARG A 77 9.12 16.31 11.64
CA ARG A 77 10.15 15.28 11.69
C ARG A 77 11.15 15.69 12.78
N PRO A 78 11.63 14.76 13.62
CA PRO A 78 12.54 15.08 14.73
C PRO A 78 13.91 15.66 14.32
N HIS A 79 14.09 16.06 13.05
CA HIS A 79 15.35 16.53 12.48
C HIS A 79 15.22 17.78 11.59
N ASP A 80 14.09 18.50 11.63
CA ASP A 80 14.01 19.88 11.09
C ASP A 80 14.21 20.90 12.24
#